data_AF-A0A922LBN9-F1
#
_entry.id   AF-A0A922LBN9-F1
#
_cell.length_a   1.000
_cell.length_b   1.000
_cell.length_c   1.000
_cell.angle_alpha   90.00
_cell.angle_beta   90.00
_cell.angle_gamma   90.00
#
_symmetry.space_group_name_H-M   'P 1'
#
loop_
_entity.id
_entity.type
_entity.pdbx_description
1 polymer ?
#
loop_
_entity_poly.entity_id
_entity_poly.type
_entity_poly.pdbx_seq_one_letter_code
_entity_poly.pdbx_strand_id
1 'polypeptide(L)'
;NFRENIADSKYILLLPLIGAYELWNSDDSGSKSHLFPYYLLINASIVLFAYRFNVSFSLFILFNVGIFIFVHQTLFNLFPIGFLLLIFNVIALKTLRTLARKYSKCFTFAEFAIVFQCINYYLISIITFNWQYWIDGEFTAYRKLDKFCLICYSTLAFHWIVAKWIRISGLDPIIYLISFPLSLYGFLYHFLHIEPLYWFFNFLSFNQTRIYLLLFWSLVLLLTLLFAYIHTFHTVHRATTTATRKIFHLAISLVYITGIKYDVILLDFASKLILFIFIFIEIIRLSNIPVIISIINTIFDRFRDEKDSGILTLSHIYLLVGCSSPLWLCNNLHHSNQISLASGIMAIGIGDTIASVVGITYGNRRWPKSRKTYLGTFASHQNFNLIHH
;
A
#
# COMPACT_ATOMS: atom_id res chain seq x y z
N ASN A 1 -25.22 -2.66 -6.95
CA ASN A 1 -24.53 -2.94 -5.66
C ASN A 1 -23.02 -2.95 -5.81
N PHE A 2 -22.28 -2.47 -4.80
CA PHE A 2 -20.81 -2.54 -4.71
C PHE A 2 -20.23 -3.96 -4.88
N ARG A 3 -21.07 -5.00 -4.72
CA ARG A 3 -20.72 -6.43 -4.84
C ARG A 3 -21.24 -7.11 -6.11
N GLU A 4 -21.77 -6.41 -7.10
CA GLU A 4 -22.44 -7.09 -8.24
C GLU A 4 -21.53 -7.35 -9.44
N ASN A 5 -20.46 -6.60 -9.62
CA ASN A 5 -19.59 -6.79 -10.78
C ASN A 5 -18.82 -8.12 -10.67
N ILE A 6 -19.21 -9.13 -11.45
CA ILE A 6 -18.63 -10.49 -11.41
C ILE A 6 -17.18 -10.46 -11.88
N ALA A 7 -16.86 -9.62 -12.88
CA ALA A 7 -15.52 -9.49 -13.44
C ALA A 7 -14.48 -9.06 -12.41
N ASP A 8 -14.88 -8.34 -11.36
CA ASP A 8 -13.99 -7.87 -10.31
C ASP A 8 -13.63 -8.98 -9.28
N SER A 9 -14.31 -10.12 -9.33
CA SER A 9 -14.07 -11.23 -8.38
C SER A 9 -12.71 -11.89 -8.56
N LYS A 10 -12.11 -11.81 -9.76
CA LYS A 10 -10.76 -12.31 -10.04
C LYS A 10 -9.69 -11.63 -9.17
N TYR A 11 -9.92 -10.37 -8.76
CA TYR A 11 -8.99 -9.63 -7.93
C TYR A 11 -8.96 -10.11 -6.47
N ILE A 12 -9.92 -10.95 -6.06
CA ILE A 12 -9.86 -11.64 -4.76
C ILE A 12 -8.66 -12.60 -4.73
N LEU A 13 -8.29 -13.21 -5.86
CA LEU A 13 -7.20 -14.20 -5.93
C LEU A 13 -5.89 -13.63 -6.47
N LEU A 14 -5.83 -12.35 -6.85
CA LEU A 14 -4.66 -11.79 -7.53
C LEU A 14 -3.39 -11.87 -6.67
N LEU A 15 -3.40 -11.32 -5.45
CA LEU A 15 -2.21 -11.33 -4.59
C LEU A 15 -1.83 -12.75 -4.11
N PRO A 16 -2.78 -13.63 -3.72
CA PRO A 16 -2.46 -15.03 -3.46
C PRO A 16 -1.76 -15.69 -4.65
N LEU A 17 -2.26 -15.52 -5.87
CA LEU A 17 -1.65 -16.12 -7.06
C LEU A 17 -0.23 -15.60 -7.31
N ILE A 18 0.01 -14.30 -7.10
CA ILE A 18 1.36 -13.72 -7.19
C ILE A 18 2.27 -14.35 -6.13
N GLY A 19 1.81 -14.43 -4.87
CA GLY A 19 2.57 -15.06 -3.79
C GLY A 19 2.84 -16.56 -4.04
N ALA A 20 1.89 -17.29 -4.64
CA ALA A 20 2.08 -18.68 -5.04
C ALA A 20 3.16 -18.83 -6.11
N TYR A 21 3.16 -17.93 -7.10
CA TYR A 21 4.15 -17.91 -8.17
C TYR A 21 5.55 -17.60 -7.63
N GLU A 22 5.68 -16.66 -6.71
CA GLU A 22 6.97 -16.35 -6.07
C GLU A 22 7.48 -17.51 -5.21
N LEU A 23 6.60 -18.18 -4.47
CA LEU A 23 6.95 -19.38 -3.70
C LEU A 23 7.39 -20.53 -4.61
N TRP A 24 6.73 -20.69 -5.76
CA TRP A 24 7.10 -21.72 -6.74
C TRP A 24 8.50 -21.50 -7.32
N ASN A 25 8.89 -20.23 -7.51
CA ASN A 25 10.20 -19.86 -8.07
C ASN A 25 11.30 -19.68 -7.03
N SER A 26 11.01 -19.78 -5.73
CA SER A 26 12.05 -19.74 -4.71
C SER A 26 12.70 -21.12 -4.60
N ASP A 27 14.01 -21.19 -4.84
CA ASP A 27 14.83 -22.42 -4.76
C ASP A 27 14.87 -23.04 -3.34
N ASP A 28 14.36 -22.34 -2.33
CA ASP A 28 14.36 -22.75 -0.91
C ASP A 28 13.09 -23.55 -0.54
N SER A 29 12.93 -24.73 -1.13
CA SER A 29 11.75 -25.60 -0.97
C SER A 29 11.56 -26.19 0.44
N GLY A 30 12.46 -25.91 1.40
CA GLY A 30 12.50 -26.57 2.71
C GLY A 30 12.07 -25.73 3.91
N SER A 31 12.03 -24.40 3.81
CA SER A 31 11.80 -23.53 4.97
C SER A 31 10.31 -23.19 5.13
N LYS A 32 9.68 -23.77 6.17
CA LYS A 32 8.27 -23.52 6.55
C LYS A 32 7.95 -22.03 6.77
N SER A 33 8.95 -21.15 6.94
CA SER A 33 8.75 -19.72 7.14
C SER A 33 8.27 -18.98 5.88
N HIS A 34 8.59 -19.49 4.68
CA HIS A 34 8.14 -18.88 3.42
C HIS A 34 6.67 -19.17 3.07
N LEU A 35 6.11 -20.25 3.61
CA LEU A 35 4.69 -20.60 3.43
C LEU A 35 3.75 -19.70 4.24
N PHE A 36 4.26 -19.07 5.30
CA PHE A 36 3.44 -18.32 6.23
C PHE A 36 2.82 -17.05 5.62
N PRO A 37 3.57 -16.16 4.94
CA PRO A 37 3.01 -15.03 4.18
C PRO A 37 1.88 -15.42 3.22
N TYR A 38 2.03 -16.55 2.53
CA TYR A 38 1.05 -17.06 1.58
C TYR A 38 -0.26 -17.48 2.26
N TYR A 39 -0.16 -18.17 3.39
CA TYR A 39 -1.33 -18.51 4.22
C TYR A 39 -2.11 -17.26 4.67
N LEU A 40 -1.43 -16.14 4.95
CA LEU A 40 -2.10 -14.89 5.29
C LEU A 40 -2.90 -14.29 4.13
N LEU A 41 -2.36 -14.34 2.91
CA LEU A 41 -3.06 -13.88 1.70
C LEU A 41 -4.29 -14.74 1.38
N ILE A 42 -4.19 -16.06 1.55
CA ILE A 42 -5.34 -16.97 1.42
C ILE A 42 -6.41 -16.62 2.46
N ASN A 43 -6.03 -16.38 3.71
CA ASN A 43 -6.99 -15.99 4.76
C ASN A 43 -7.76 -14.72 4.41
N ALA A 44 -7.07 -13.69 3.93
CA ALA A 44 -7.72 -12.47 3.46
C ALA A 44 -8.71 -12.74 2.31
N SER A 45 -8.38 -13.69 1.43
CA SER A 45 -9.25 -14.10 0.30
C SER A 45 -10.51 -14.81 0.79
N ILE A 46 -10.41 -15.67 1.80
CA ILE A 46 -11.56 -16.35 2.43
C ILE A 46 -12.55 -15.31 2.98
N VAL A 47 -12.07 -14.29 3.69
CA VAL A 47 -12.92 -13.21 4.23
C VAL A 47 -13.61 -12.43 3.09
N LEU A 48 -12.89 -12.14 2.00
CA LEU A 48 -13.44 -11.45 0.83
C LEU A 48 -14.50 -12.28 0.10
N PHE A 49 -14.29 -13.58 -0.07
CA PHE A 49 -15.29 -14.47 -0.66
C PHE A 49 -16.54 -14.54 0.21
N ALA A 50 -16.38 -14.66 1.53
CA ALA A 50 -17.50 -14.65 2.46
C ALA A 50 -18.31 -13.34 2.40
N TYR A 51 -17.62 -12.20 2.25
CA TYR A 51 -18.28 -10.91 2.02
C TYR A 51 -18.98 -10.85 0.66
N ARG A 52 -18.31 -11.30 -0.42
CA ARG A 52 -18.84 -11.26 -1.79
C ARG A 52 -20.12 -12.07 -1.92
N PHE A 53 -20.11 -13.31 -1.44
CA PHE A 53 -21.25 -14.23 -1.48
C PHE A 53 -22.24 -14.02 -0.31
N ASN A 54 -22.03 -12.97 0.50
CA ASN A 54 -22.91 -12.62 1.61
C ASN A 54 -23.18 -13.78 2.59
N VAL A 55 -22.15 -14.61 2.84
CA VAL A 55 -22.22 -15.79 3.72
C VAL A 55 -22.66 -15.39 5.12
N SER A 56 -23.55 -16.15 5.77
CA SER A 56 -23.98 -15.84 7.14
C SER A 56 -22.80 -15.90 8.12
N PHE A 57 -22.86 -15.13 9.21
CA PHE A 57 -21.77 -15.16 10.21
C PHE A 57 -21.61 -16.56 10.82
N SER A 58 -22.71 -17.28 11.08
CA SER A 58 -22.67 -18.63 11.64
C SER A 58 -21.97 -19.64 10.72
N LEU A 59 -22.29 -19.62 9.42
CA LEU A 59 -21.62 -20.46 8.41
C LEU A 59 -20.14 -20.12 8.29
N PHE A 60 -19.82 -18.82 8.31
CA PHE A 60 -18.44 -18.36 8.22
C PHE A 60 -17.61 -18.80 9.45
N ILE A 61 -18.16 -18.69 10.66
CA ILE A 61 -17.49 -19.13 11.89
C ILE A 61 -17.23 -20.65 11.83
N LEU A 62 -18.24 -21.44 11.46
CA LEU A 62 -18.09 -22.89 11.34
C LEU A 62 -16.98 -23.28 10.36
N PHE A 63 -16.96 -22.64 9.18
CA PHE A 63 -15.92 -22.86 8.17
C PHE A 63 -14.52 -22.46 8.67
N ASN A 64 -14.39 -21.30 9.32
CA ASN A 64 -13.11 -20.85 9.86
C ASN A 64 -12.58 -21.80 10.94
N VAL A 65 -13.43 -22.26 11.86
CA VAL A 65 -13.06 -23.25 12.89
C VAL A 65 -12.57 -24.55 12.25
N GLY A 66 -13.23 -25.03 11.19
CA GLY A 66 -12.78 -26.18 10.43
C GLY A 66 -11.37 -26.01 9.84
N ILE A 67 -11.09 -24.84 9.25
CA ILE A 67 -9.74 -24.51 8.74
C ILE A 67 -8.72 -24.50 9.87
N PHE A 68 -9.04 -23.90 11.02
CA PHE A 68 -8.13 -23.86 12.16
C PHE A 68 -7.77 -25.26 12.66
N ILE A 69 -8.75 -26.17 12.77
CA ILE A 69 -8.51 -27.56 13.18
C ILE A 69 -7.58 -28.25 12.19
N PHE A 70 -7.84 -28.11 10.89
CA PHE A 70 -7.01 -28.69 9.82
C PHE A 70 -5.58 -28.15 9.83
N VAL A 71 -5.42 -26.83 9.98
CA VAL A 71 -4.12 -26.15 10.02
C VAL A 71 -3.35 -26.53 11.29
N HIS A 72 -4.03 -26.63 12.43
CA HIS A 72 -3.41 -27.05 13.69
C HIS A 72 -2.85 -28.48 13.60
N GLN A 73 -3.58 -29.40 12.95
CA GLN A 73 -3.15 -30.78 12.75
C GLN A 73 -1.97 -30.92 11.78
N THR A 74 -1.74 -29.96 10.88
CA THR A 74 -0.69 -30.03 9.85
C THR A 74 0.54 -29.18 10.20
N LEU A 75 0.38 -28.06 10.90
CA LEU A 75 1.44 -27.11 11.29
C LEU A 75 1.60 -27.09 12.82
N PHE A 76 2.19 -28.16 13.34
CA PHE A 76 2.20 -28.64 14.73
C PHE A 76 2.59 -27.68 15.88
N ASN A 77 2.95 -26.40 15.66
CA ASN A 77 3.43 -25.51 16.73
C ASN A 77 2.81 -24.09 16.77
N LEU A 78 1.69 -23.84 16.09
CA LEU A 78 1.10 -22.49 15.94
C LEU A 78 -0.27 -22.29 16.61
N PHE A 79 -0.62 -23.05 17.66
CA PHE A 79 -1.95 -23.00 18.30
C PHE A 79 -2.41 -21.56 18.69
N PRO A 80 -1.59 -20.73 19.37
CA PRO A 80 -2.01 -19.37 19.75
C PRO A 80 -2.27 -18.48 18.53
N ILE A 81 -1.46 -18.63 17.48
CA ILE A 81 -1.55 -17.83 16.25
C ILE A 81 -2.80 -18.23 15.46
N GLY A 82 -3.09 -19.52 15.34
CA GLY A 82 -4.29 -20.00 14.65
C GLY A 82 -5.59 -19.53 15.33
N PHE A 83 -5.62 -19.48 16.66
CA PHE A 83 -6.79 -19.00 17.39
C PHE A 83 -6.98 -17.48 17.24
N LEU A 84 -5.90 -16.70 17.29
CA LEU A 84 -5.94 -15.27 17.02
C LEU A 84 -6.43 -14.96 15.59
N LEU A 85 -6.01 -15.78 14.62
CA LEU A 85 -6.45 -15.69 13.23
C LEU A 85 -7.96 -15.92 13.07
N LEU A 86 -8.55 -16.86 13.81
CA LEU A 86 -10.01 -17.08 13.82
C LEU A 86 -10.77 -15.82 14.25
N ILE A 87 -10.37 -15.25 15.39
CA ILE A 87 -10.99 -14.04 15.93
C ILE A 87 -10.82 -12.89 14.93
N PHE A 88 -9.63 -12.74 14.38
CA PHE A 88 -9.32 -11.73 13.39
C PHE A 88 -10.20 -11.86 12.15
N ASN A 89 -10.38 -13.05 11.58
CA ASN A 89 -11.22 -13.26 10.39
C ASN A 89 -12.68 -12.85 10.62
N VAL A 90 -13.24 -13.15 11.80
CA VAL A 90 -14.62 -12.76 12.14
C VAL A 90 -14.74 -11.24 12.27
N ILE A 91 -13.79 -10.60 12.95
CA ILE A 91 -13.72 -9.13 13.06
C ILE A 91 -13.57 -8.52 11.66
N ALA A 92 -12.67 -9.06 10.84
CA ALA A 92 -12.40 -8.62 9.49
C ALA A 92 -13.64 -8.70 8.59
N LEU A 93 -14.43 -9.78 8.66
CA LEU A 93 -15.69 -9.87 7.91
C LEU A 93 -16.71 -8.81 8.36
N LYS A 94 -16.79 -8.54 9.66
CA LYS A 94 -17.69 -7.51 10.21
C LYS A 94 -17.25 -6.11 9.80
N THR A 95 -15.95 -5.80 9.90
CA THR A 95 -15.41 -4.50 9.48
C THR A 95 -15.56 -4.30 7.97
N LEU A 96 -15.30 -5.32 7.16
CA LEU A 96 -15.44 -5.30 5.70
C LEU A 96 -16.87 -4.94 5.27
N ARG A 97 -17.90 -5.47 5.97
CA ARG A 97 -19.31 -5.11 5.73
C ARG A 97 -19.62 -3.64 5.94
N THR A 98 -19.01 -3.03 6.95
CA THR A 98 -19.20 -1.62 7.29
C THR A 98 -18.38 -0.70 6.38
N LEU A 99 -17.10 -1.01 6.21
CA LEU A 99 -16.15 -0.22 5.41
C LEU A 99 -16.57 -0.16 3.95
N ALA A 100 -16.97 -1.29 3.36
CA ALA A 100 -17.35 -1.32 1.95
C ALA A 100 -18.59 -0.47 1.64
N ARG A 101 -19.53 -0.34 2.58
CA ARG A 101 -20.68 0.57 2.43
C ARG A 101 -20.22 2.02 2.50
N LYS A 102 -19.44 2.34 3.54
CA LYS A 102 -18.96 3.70 3.82
C LYS A 102 -18.07 4.26 2.71
N TYR A 103 -17.18 3.43 2.16
CA TYR A 103 -16.18 3.83 1.16
C TYR A 103 -16.55 3.35 -0.25
N SER A 104 -17.81 3.00 -0.50
CA SER A 104 -18.29 2.48 -1.79
C SER A 104 -18.07 3.42 -2.99
N LYS A 105 -17.93 4.73 -2.73
CA LYS A 105 -17.62 5.74 -3.75
C LYS A 105 -16.12 5.99 -3.95
N CYS A 106 -15.26 5.46 -3.07
CA CYS A 106 -13.82 5.69 -3.11
C CYS A 106 -13.08 4.60 -3.89
N PHE A 107 -13.66 3.41 -3.98
CA PHE A 107 -13.02 2.23 -4.56
C PHE A 107 -13.97 1.56 -5.55
N THR A 108 -13.41 0.93 -6.58
CA THR A 108 -14.04 -0.22 -7.22
C THR A 108 -13.98 -1.43 -6.28
N PHE A 109 -14.78 -2.47 -6.52
CA PHE A 109 -14.69 -3.70 -5.73
C PHE A 109 -13.29 -4.33 -5.83
N ALA A 110 -12.70 -4.30 -7.03
CA ALA A 110 -11.34 -4.77 -7.29
C ALA A 110 -10.29 -4.04 -6.44
N GLU A 111 -10.27 -2.71 -6.48
CA GLU A 111 -9.32 -1.89 -5.70
C GLU A 111 -9.51 -2.12 -4.19
N PHE A 112 -10.76 -2.19 -3.74
CA PHE A 112 -11.08 -2.45 -2.34
C PHE A 112 -10.60 -3.84 -1.88
N ALA A 113 -10.74 -4.87 -2.72
CA ALA A 113 -10.27 -6.22 -2.43
C ALA A 113 -8.75 -6.27 -2.28
N ILE A 114 -8.01 -5.62 -3.19
CA ILE A 114 -6.55 -5.53 -3.13
C ILE A 114 -6.11 -4.78 -1.87
N VAL A 115 -6.68 -3.60 -1.60
CA VAL A 115 -6.35 -2.80 -0.41
C VAL A 115 -6.63 -3.58 0.87
N PHE A 116 -7.78 -4.27 0.93
CA PHE A 116 -8.11 -5.12 2.07
C PHE A 116 -7.08 -6.24 2.25
N GLN A 117 -6.71 -6.96 1.18
CA GLN A 117 -5.71 -8.03 1.28
C GLN A 117 -4.36 -7.50 1.78
N CYS A 118 -3.88 -6.36 1.27
CA CYS A 118 -2.63 -5.75 1.75
C CYS A 118 -2.71 -5.36 3.23
N ILE A 119 -3.81 -4.75 3.67
CA ILE A 119 -4.00 -4.39 5.07
C ILE A 119 -4.07 -5.63 5.97
N ASN A 120 -4.80 -6.68 5.56
CA ASN A 120 -4.90 -7.90 6.35
C ASN A 120 -3.56 -8.63 6.43
N TYR A 121 -2.85 -8.74 5.31
CA TYR A 121 -1.50 -9.26 5.26
C TYR A 121 -0.62 -8.53 6.28
N TYR A 122 -0.58 -7.20 6.18
CA TYR A 122 0.25 -6.37 7.06
C TYR A 122 -0.13 -6.51 8.55
N LEU A 123 -1.42 -6.43 8.88
CA LEU A 123 -1.89 -6.55 10.26
C LEU A 123 -1.59 -7.91 10.87
N ILE A 124 -1.75 -8.99 10.11
CA ILE A 124 -1.45 -10.32 10.64
C ILE A 124 0.07 -10.51 10.75
N SER A 125 0.84 -10.02 9.75
CA SER A 125 2.30 -9.99 9.83
C SER A 125 2.78 -9.26 11.09
N ILE A 126 2.10 -8.19 11.54
CA ILE A 126 2.38 -7.53 12.84
C ILE A 126 2.21 -8.49 14.01
N ILE A 127 1.06 -9.16 14.09
CA ILE A 127 0.71 -10.03 15.22
C ILE A 127 1.72 -11.17 15.32
N THR A 128 2.04 -11.78 14.19
CA THR A 128 2.94 -12.93 14.12
C THR A 128 4.39 -12.50 14.32
N PHE A 129 4.76 -11.31 13.85
CA PHE A 129 6.07 -10.72 14.07
C PHE A 129 6.32 -10.47 15.56
N ASN A 130 5.38 -9.84 16.26
CA ASN A 130 5.51 -9.60 17.69
C ASN A 130 5.70 -10.93 18.41
N TRP A 131 4.87 -11.92 18.09
CA TRP A 131 4.98 -13.27 18.67
C TRP A 131 6.37 -13.89 18.46
N GLN A 132 6.91 -13.81 17.25
CA GLN A 132 8.22 -14.39 16.93
C GLN A 132 9.38 -13.63 17.59
N TYR A 133 9.31 -12.30 17.69
CA TYR A 133 10.31 -11.51 18.40
C TYR A 133 10.40 -11.87 19.88
N TRP A 134 9.23 -12.07 20.53
CA TRP A 134 9.18 -12.54 21.92
C TRP A 134 9.84 -13.91 22.13
N ILE A 135 9.98 -14.71 21.06
CA ILE A 135 10.59 -16.04 21.11
C ILE A 135 12.09 -15.99 20.75
N ASP A 136 12.46 -15.32 19.66
CA ASP A 136 13.78 -15.49 19.01
C ASP A 136 14.82 -14.41 19.35
N GLY A 137 14.42 -13.24 19.88
CA GLY A 137 15.35 -12.21 20.41
C GLY A 137 16.27 -11.46 19.42
N GLU A 138 16.47 -11.91 18.18
CA GLU A 138 17.43 -11.28 17.24
C GLU A 138 16.83 -10.63 15.98
N PHE A 139 17.58 -9.65 15.44
CA PHE A 139 17.20 -8.82 14.29
C PHE A 139 18.29 -8.78 13.22
N THR A 140 18.00 -9.20 11.98
CA THR A 140 18.80 -8.83 10.80
C THR A 140 18.50 -7.38 10.37
N ALA A 141 19.45 -6.70 9.72
CA ALA A 141 19.34 -5.27 9.37
C ALA A 141 18.15 -4.94 8.46
N TYR A 142 17.89 -5.74 7.42
CA TYR A 142 16.69 -5.59 6.56
C TYR A 142 15.40 -5.71 7.37
N ARG A 143 15.34 -6.70 8.27
CA ARG A 143 14.21 -6.87 9.19
C ARG A 143 14.06 -5.68 10.14
N LYS A 144 15.10 -4.90 10.46
CA LYS A 144 14.95 -3.68 11.29
C LYS A 144 14.17 -2.57 10.58
N LEU A 145 14.33 -2.43 9.25
CA LEU A 145 13.61 -1.41 8.46
C LEU A 145 12.13 -1.73 8.35
N ASP A 146 11.78 -2.98 8.01
CA ASP A 146 10.39 -3.42 7.98
C ASP A 146 9.72 -3.22 9.34
N LYS A 147 10.43 -3.51 10.43
CA LYS A 147 9.95 -3.31 11.80
C LYS A 147 9.77 -1.84 12.16
N PHE A 148 10.65 -0.96 11.70
CA PHE A 148 10.48 0.48 11.86
C PHE A 148 9.14 0.92 11.25
N CYS A 149 8.90 0.56 9.99
CA CYS A 149 7.64 0.85 9.32
C CYS A 149 6.45 0.23 10.08
N LEU A 150 6.58 -1.02 10.52
CA LEU A 150 5.59 -1.75 11.32
C LEU A 150 5.13 -0.99 12.56
N ILE A 151 6.09 -0.47 13.32
CA ILE A 151 5.82 0.34 14.50
C ILE A 151 5.07 1.61 14.08
N CYS A 152 5.53 2.32 13.04
CA CYS A 152 4.83 3.51 12.53
C CYS A 152 3.35 3.25 12.22
N TYR A 153 3.06 2.25 11.38
CA TYR A 153 1.68 1.94 10.98
C TYR A 153 0.83 1.43 12.14
N SER A 154 1.38 0.60 13.03
CA SER A 154 0.63 0.05 14.16
C SER A 154 0.29 1.11 15.21
N THR A 155 1.24 1.99 15.56
CA THR A 155 0.99 3.14 16.43
C THR A 155 -0.07 4.06 15.82
N LEU A 156 0.02 4.33 14.52
CA LEU A 156 -0.94 5.17 13.81
C LEU A 156 -2.36 4.56 13.82
N ALA A 157 -2.47 3.27 13.52
CA ALA A 157 -3.73 2.55 13.52
C ALA A 157 -4.35 2.51 14.92
N PHE A 158 -3.55 2.25 15.96
CA PHE A 158 -4.00 2.26 17.34
C PHE A 158 -4.58 3.63 17.73
N HIS A 159 -3.85 4.72 17.47
CA HIS A 159 -4.34 6.07 17.78
C HIS A 159 -5.61 6.41 17.01
N TRP A 160 -5.71 5.99 15.75
CA TRP A 160 -6.92 6.22 14.95
C TRP A 160 -8.14 5.47 15.50
N ILE A 161 -7.96 4.21 15.93
CA ILE A 161 -9.02 3.41 16.55
C ILE A 161 -9.45 4.08 17.86
N VAL A 162 -8.50 4.41 18.74
CA VAL A 162 -8.76 5.06 20.03
C VAL A 162 -9.51 6.38 19.82
N ALA A 163 -9.06 7.24 18.91
CA ALA A 163 -9.71 8.51 18.60
C ALA A 163 -11.16 8.32 18.09
N LYS A 164 -11.46 7.23 17.37
CA LYS A 164 -12.83 6.94 16.92
C LYS A 164 -13.73 6.37 18.01
N TRP A 165 -13.17 5.61 18.95
CA TRP A 165 -13.90 4.96 20.02
C TRP A 165 -14.18 5.90 21.20
N ILE A 166 -13.21 6.73 21.56
CA ILE A 166 -13.26 7.50 22.80
C ILE A 166 -14.15 8.75 22.67
N ARG A 167 -14.23 9.41 21.50
CA ARG A 167 -15.08 10.60 21.23
C ARG A 167 -15.28 11.51 22.46
N ILE A 168 -14.19 12.04 23.02
CA ILE A 168 -14.26 12.99 24.14
C ILE A 168 -14.06 14.39 23.55
N SER A 169 -15.18 15.01 23.14
CA SER A 169 -15.26 16.44 22.79
C SER A 169 -14.40 16.92 21.61
N GLY A 170 -14.51 18.21 21.25
CA GLY A 170 -13.77 18.83 20.13
C GLY A 170 -12.25 18.89 20.28
N LEU A 171 -11.69 18.47 21.42
CA LEU A 171 -10.24 18.42 21.70
C LEU A 171 -9.57 17.12 21.21
N ASP A 172 -10.35 16.08 20.86
CA ASP A 172 -9.87 14.78 20.38
C ASP A 172 -8.74 14.86 19.32
N PRO A 173 -8.81 15.75 18.30
CA PRO A 173 -7.80 15.76 17.26
C PRO A 173 -6.47 16.37 17.71
N ILE A 174 -6.49 17.29 18.67
CA ILE A 174 -5.29 17.92 19.23
C ILE A 174 -4.56 16.92 20.12
N ILE A 175 -5.30 16.20 20.97
CA ILE A 175 -4.76 15.12 21.79
C ILE A 175 -4.14 14.05 20.88
N TYR A 176 -4.81 13.69 19.79
CA TYR A 176 -4.26 12.77 18.78
C TYR A 176 -2.94 13.29 18.18
N LEU A 177 -2.87 14.55 17.75
CA LEU A 177 -1.67 15.14 17.16
C LEU A 177 -0.46 15.20 18.12
N ILE A 178 -0.69 15.24 19.43
CA ILE A 178 0.38 15.26 20.44
C ILE A 178 0.75 13.85 20.91
N SER A 179 -0.26 13.02 21.20
CA SER A 179 -0.05 11.65 21.72
C SER A 179 0.57 10.72 20.67
N PHE A 180 0.24 10.91 19.39
CA PHE A 180 0.76 10.06 18.32
C PHE A 180 2.29 10.17 18.15
N PRO A 181 2.90 11.36 17.97
CA PRO A 181 4.36 11.46 17.86
C PRO A 181 5.09 10.99 19.11
N LEU A 182 4.56 11.28 20.30
CA LEU A 182 5.19 10.91 21.57
C LEU A 182 5.23 9.40 21.78
N SER A 183 4.10 8.72 21.55
CA SER A 183 4.03 7.26 21.63
C SER A 183 4.85 6.59 20.54
N LEU A 184 4.83 7.13 19.31
CA LEU A 184 5.65 6.62 18.22
C LEU A 184 7.15 6.68 18.58
N TYR A 185 7.60 7.81 19.12
CA TYR A 185 8.97 7.96 19.59
C TYR A 185 9.31 6.91 20.66
N GLY A 186 8.45 6.75 21.68
CA GLY A 186 8.64 5.80 22.76
C GLY A 186 8.73 4.35 22.27
N PHE A 187 7.82 3.93 21.37
CA PHE A 187 7.87 2.59 20.78
C PHE A 187 9.11 2.38 19.92
N LEU A 188 9.45 3.35 19.06
CA LEU A 188 10.67 3.24 18.24
C LEU A 188 11.92 3.16 19.11
N TYR A 189 12.02 3.96 20.18
CA TYR A 189 13.15 3.91 21.11
C TYR A 189 13.25 2.53 21.78
N HIS A 190 12.13 2.00 22.25
CA HIS A 190 12.08 0.67 22.89
C HIS A 190 12.55 -0.44 21.96
N PHE A 191 12.11 -0.46 20.70
CA PHE A 191 12.42 -1.54 19.75
C PHE A 191 13.77 -1.39 19.04
N LEU A 192 14.24 -0.15 18.81
CA LEU A 192 15.54 0.08 18.19
C LEU A 192 16.69 -0.05 19.18
N HIS A 193 16.43 0.06 20.48
CA HIS A 193 17.42 0.15 21.57
C HIS A 193 18.47 1.26 21.36
N ILE A 194 18.16 2.23 20.51
CA ILE A 194 18.99 3.37 20.11
C ILE A 194 18.03 4.54 19.88
N GLU A 195 18.51 5.76 20.13
CA GLU A 195 17.76 6.99 19.83
C GLU A 195 17.21 6.99 18.38
N PRO A 196 15.87 7.03 18.17
CA PRO A 196 15.25 6.82 16.85
C PRO A 196 15.72 7.82 15.79
N LEU A 197 15.86 9.09 16.16
CA LEU A 197 16.34 10.13 15.25
C LEU A 197 17.79 9.88 14.84
N TYR A 198 18.65 9.52 15.80
CA TYR A 198 20.04 9.16 15.52
C TYR A 198 20.12 7.95 14.57
N TRP A 199 19.35 6.90 14.85
CA TRP A 199 19.28 5.73 13.97
C TRP A 199 18.81 6.10 12.56
N PHE A 200 17.76 6.92 12.45
CA PHE A 200 17.20 7.34 11.18
C PHE A 200 18.19 8.16 10.34
N PHE A 201 18.82 9.18 10.95
CA PHE A 201 19.82 9.98 10.24
C PHE A 201 21.04 9.15 9.86
N ASN A 202 21.53 8.29 10.77
CA ASN A 202 22.66 7.40 10.48
C ASN A 202 22.34 6.42 9.33
N PHE A 203 21.10 5.93 9.25
CA PHE A 203 20.65 5.12 8.12
C PHE A 203 20.68 5.91 6.80
N LEU A 204 20.14 7.13 6.79
CA LEU A 204 20.09 7.96 5.59
C LEU A 204 21.49 8.39 5.12
N SER A 205 22.40 8.66 6.05
CA SER A 205 23.78 9.08 5.77
C SER A 205 24.79 7.93 5.78
N PHE A 206 24.33 6.67 5.69
CA PHE A 206 25.19 5.50 5.86
C PHE A 206 26.35 5.44 4.86
N ASN A 207 26.15 5.89 3.63
CA ASN A 207 27.19 5.96 2.60
C ASN A 207 26.97 7.15 1.66
N GLN A 208 28.00 7.48 0.86
CA GLN A 208 27.96 8.59 -0.09
C GLN A 208 26.87 8.40 -1.16
N THR A 209 26.65 7.16 -1.62
CA THR A 209 25.62 6.83 -2.61
C THR A 209 24.23 7.26 -2.14
N ARG A 210 23.85 6.95 -0.90
CA ARG A 210 22.57 7.36 -0.32
C ARG A 210 22.44 8.87 -0.24
N ILE A 211 23.50 9.58 0.17
CA ILE A 211 23.49 11.03 0.23
C ILE A 211 23.26 11.62 -1.17
N TYR A 212 23.99 11.15 -2.19
CA TYR A 212 23.80 11.61 -3.56
C TYR A 212 22.41 11.28 -4.11
N LEU A 213 21.87 10.09 -3.80
CA LEU A 213 20.50 9.72 -4.16
C LEU A 213 19.47 10.62 -3.50
N LEU A 214 19.59 10.89 -2.20
CA LEU A 214 18.66 11.76 -1.46
C LEU A 214 18.72 13.21 -1.98
N LEU A 215 19.91 13.73 -2.29
CA LEU A 215 20.07 15.03 -2.93
C LEU A 215 19.41 15.06 -4.31
N PHE A 216 19.63 14.04 -5.14
CA PHE A 216 18.99 13.92 -6.45
C PHE A 216 17.46 13.83 -6.33
N TRP A 217 16.93 13.00 -5.44
CA TRP A 217 15.49 12.84 -5.23
C TRP A 217 14.84 14.11 -4.68
N SER A 218 15.52 14.83 -3.77
CA SER A 218 15.02 16.11 -3.27
C SER A 218 14.99 17.19 -4.36
N LEU A 219 15.97 17.21 -5.27
CA LEU A 219 15.96 18.08 -6.45
C LEU A 219 14.80 17.73 -7.39
N VAL A 220 14.58 16.44 -7.68
CA VAL A 220 13.45 15.99 -8.51
C VAL A 220 12.11 16.40 -7.89
N LEU A 221 11.95 16.21 -6.57
CA LEU A 221 10.76 16.63 -5.84
C LEU A 221 10.56 18.15 -5.93
N LEU A 222 11.61 18.94 -5.68
CA LEU A 222 11.56 20.40 -5.74
C LEU A 222 11.12 20.88 -7.13
N LEU A 223 11.74 20.38 -8.19
CA LEU A 223 11.40 20.73 -9.58
C LEU A 223 9.96 20.33 -9.92
N THR A 224 9.50 19.18 -9.45
CA THR A 224 8.12 18.71 -9.67
C THR A 224 7.11 19.60 -8.96
N LEU A 225 7.40 19.98 -7.72
CA LEU A 225 6.54 20.89 -6.94
C LEU A 225 6.53 22.30 -7.52
N LEU A 226 7.66 22.81 -8.00
CA LEU A 226 7.74 24.09 -8.70
C LEU A 226 6.91 24.07 -9.99
N PHE A 227 7.05 23.02 -10.81
CA PHE A 227 6.24 22.85 -12.01
C PHE A 227 4.75 22.77 -11.66
N ALA A 228 4.38 21.95 -10.68
CA ALA A 228 3.01 21.83 -10.23
C ALA A 228 2.46 23.16 -9.72
N TYR A 229 3.27 23.91 -8.94
CA TYR A 229 2.90 25.23 -8.44
C TYR A 229 2.64 26.20 -9.58
N ILE A 230 3.58 26.37 -10.51
CA ILE A 230 3.42 27.26 -11.67
C ILE A 230 2.20 26.84 -12.50
N HIS A 231 2.10 25.56 -12.85
CA HIS A 231 1.03 25.08 -13.74
C HIS A 231 -0.36 25.11 -13.07
N THR A 232 -0.48 24.90 -11.76
CA THR A 232 -1.80 24.90 -11.08
C THR A 232 -2.19 26.24 -10.47
N PHE A 233 -1.22 27.09 -10.05
CA PHE A 233 -1.52 28.39 -9.47
C PHE A 233 -1.58 29.52 -10.51
N HIS A 234 -0.81 29.46 -11.61
CA HIS A 234 -0.81 30.54 -12.62
C HIS A 234 -1.71 30.29 -13.83
N THR A 235 -2.22 29.07 -14.06
CA THR A 235 -3.14 28.83 -15.18
C THR A 235 -4.60 29.00 -14.74
N VAL A 236 -5.41 29.63 -15.58
CA VAL A 236 -6.84 29.95 -15.31
C VAL A 236 -7.68 28.67 -15.09
N HIS A 237 -7.20 27.51 -15.53
CA HIS A 237 -7.89 26.24 -15.39
C HIS A 237 -7.58 25.57 -14.04
N ARG A 238 -8.58 25.59 -13.14
CA ARG A 238 -8.53 25.07 -11.76
C ARG A 238 -8.47 23.54 -11.61
N ALA A 239 -8.13 22.80 -12.66
CA ALA A 239 -8.16 21.33 -12.68
C ALA A 239 -6.80 20.71 -12.98
N THR A 240 -6.55 19.53 -12.41
CA THR A 240 -5.46 18.63 -12.79
C THR A 240 -5.38 18.47 -14.31
N THR A 241 -4.22 18.79 -14.87
CA THR A 241 -4.00 18.58 -16.30
C THR A 241 -3.32 17.24 -16.54
N THR A 242 -3.46 16.73 -17.76
CA THR A 242 -2.68 15.56 -18.19
C THR A 242 -1.17 15.82 -18.05
N ALA A 243 -0.72 17.06 -18.19
CA ALA A 243 0.67 17.46 -17.99
C ALA A 243 1.10 17.33 -16.52
N THR A 244 0.29 17.80 -15.56
CA THR A 244 0.61 17.63 -14.13
C THR A 244 0.63 16.16 -13.74
N ARG A 245 -0.27 15.32 -14.27
CA ARG A 245 -0.21 13.87 -14.02
C ARG A 245 1.08 13.26 -14.58
N LYS A 246 1.46 13.61 -15.80
CA LYS A 246 2.69 13.11 -16.45
C LYS A 246 3.97 13.51 -15.73
N ILE A 247 4.07 14.73 -15.20
CA ILE A 247 5.28 15.14 -14.46
C ILE A 247 5.44 14.34 -13.17
N PHE A 248 4.35 14.04 -12.43
CA PHE A 248 4.43 13.19 -11.25
C PHE A 248 4.83 11.76 -11.60
N HIS A 249 4.33 11.22 -12.72
CA HIS A 249 4.71 9.88 -13.20
C HIS A 249 6.19 9.84 -13.64
N LEU A 250 6.68 10.89 -14.29
CA LEU A 250 8.10 11.01 -14.65
C LEU A 250 8.98 11.12 -13.40
N ALA A 251 8.60 11.97 -12.44
CA ALA A 251 9.34 12.19 -11.21
C ALA A 251 9.49 10.89 -10.40
N ILE A 252 8.38 10.17 -10.17
CA ILE A 252 8.43 8.89 -9.45
C ILE A 252 9.22 7.84 -10.25
N SER A 253 9.13 7.83 -11.59
CA SER A 253 9.92 6.92 -12.42
C SER A 253 11.43 7.17 -12.25
N LEU A 254 11.88 8.42 -12.22
CA LEU A 254 13.29 8.77 -12.00
C LEU A 254 13.78 8.33 -10.61
N VAL A 255 12.97 8.56 -9.57
CA VAL A 255 13.29 8.14 -8.20
C VAL A 255 13.44 6.62 -8.13
N TYR A 256 12.50 5.87 -8.71
CA TYR A 256 12.55 4.41 -8.63
C TYR A 256 13.64 3.80 -9.52
N ILE A 257 13.86 4.30 -10.73
CA ILE A 257 14.93 3.81 -11.61
C ILE A 257 16.28 3.98 -10.92
N THR A 258 16.53 5.16 -10.34
CA THR A 258 17.78 5.40 -9.61
C THR A 258 17.86 4.60 -8.32
N GLY A 259 16.77 4.46 -7.58
CA GLY A 259 16.72 3.62 -6.37
C GLY A 259 16.99 2.15 -6.65
N ILE A 260 16.32 1.53 -7.62
CA ILE A 260 16.52 0.13 -7.99
C ILE A 260 17.97 -0.11 -8.42
N LYS A 261 18.56 0.83 -9.18
CA LYS A 261 19.92 0.70 -9.70
C LYS A 261 21.00 0.86 -8.61
N TYR A 262 20.83 1.81 -7.70
CA TYR A 262 21.92 2.25 -6.82
C TYR A 262 21.74 1.87 -5.34
N ASP A 263 20.51 1.84 -4.82
CA ASP A 263 20.22 1.42 -3.44
C ASP A 263 18.74 1.01 -3.28
N VAL A 264 18.46 -0.28 -3.54
CA VAL A 264 17.11 -0.85 -3.46
C VAL A 264 16.56 -0.85 -2.03
N ILE A 265 17.42 -0.95 -1.02
CA ILE A 265 17.03 -0.96 0.41
C ILE A 265 16.54 0.43 0.81
N LEU A 266 17.26 1.49 0.40
CA LEU A 266 16.84 2.87 0.64
C LEU A 266 15.50 3.14 -0.06
N LEU A 267 15.34 2.71 -1.31
CA LEU A 267 14.09 2.89 -2.06
C LEU A 267 12.91 2.18 -1.38
N ASP A 268 13.10 0.92 -0.96
CA ASP A 268 12.08 0.13 -0.28
C ASP A 268 11.62 0.82 1.01
N PHE A 269 12.57 1.18 1.89
CA PHE A 269 12.26 1.89 3.12
C PHE A 269 11.58 3.25 2.88
N ALA A 270 12.11 4.05 1.94
CA ALA A 270 11.56 5.36 1.62
C ALA A 270 10.13 5.25 1.07
N SER A 271 9.85 4.27 0.21
CA SER A 271 8.51 4.06 -0.35
C SER A 271 7.47 3.71 0.71
N LYS A 272 7.81 2.85 1.69
CA LYS A 272 6.97 2.53 2.85
C LYS A 272 6.77 3.76 3.74
N LEU A 273 7.83 4.50 4.02
CA LEU A 273 7.74 5.73 4.83
C LEU A 273 6.86 6.81 4.17
N ILE A 274 6.96 7.00 2.86
CA ILE A 274 6.11 7.96 2.14
C ILE A 274 4.65 7.49 2.12
N LEU A 275 4.39 6.18 1.96
CA LEU A 275 3.03 5.63 2.08
C LEU A 275 2.46 5.91 3.48
N PHE A 276 3.27 5.71 4.53
CA PHE A 276 2.91 6.04 5.90
C PHE A 276 2.52 7.52 6.05
N ILE A 277 3.32 8.44 5.50
CA ILE A 277 3.04 9.88 5.52
C ILE A 277 1.74 10.21 4.77
N PHE A 278 1.50 9.63 3.59
CA PHE A 278 0.25 9.85 2.85
C PHE A 278 -0.99 9.40 3.63
N ILE A 279 -0.92 8.23 4.28
CA ILE A 279 -2.02 7.74 5.12
C ILE A 279 -2.22 8.64 6.34
N PHE A 280 -1.13 9.11 6.97
CA PHE A 280 -1.20 10.02 8.11
C PHE A 280 -1.86 11.36 7.75
N ILE A 281 -1.46 11.98 6.62
CA ILE A 281 -2.07 13.22 6.12
C ILE A 281 -3.57 13.00 5.84
N GLU A 282 -3.93 11.88 5.23
CA GLU A 282 -5.33 11.55 4.96
C GLU A 282 -6.13 11.38 6.26
N ILE A 283 -5.57 10.73 7.28
CA ILE A 283 -6.21 10.60 8.60
C ILE A 283 -6.40 11.96 9.27
N ILE A 284 -5.40 12.85 9.21
CA ILE A 284 -5.51 14.21 9.73
C ILE A 284 -6.63 14.95 9.01
N ARG A 285 -6.70 14.85 7.68
CA ARG A 285 -7.77 15.46 6.88
C ARG A 285 -9.14 14.96 7.31
N LEU A 286 -9.29 13.65 7.53
CA LEU A 286 -10.53 13.03 8.00
C LEU A 286 -10.88 13.33 9.46
N SER A 287 -9.96 13.94 10.21
CA SER A 287 -10.18 14.37 11.59
C SER A 287 -10.88 15.73 11.69
N ASN A 288 -11.09 16.43 10.57
CA ASN A 288 -11.86 17.68 10.48
C ASN A 288 -11.38 18.82 11.40
N ILE A 289 -10.07 18.94 11.61
CA ILE A 289 -9.49 20.06 12.38
C ILE A 289 -9.59 21.32 11.51
N PRO A 290 -10.37 22.37 11.89
CA PRO A 290 -10.78 23.43 10.97
C PRO A 290 -9.65 24.14 10.21
N VAL A 291 -8.55 24.50 10.90
CA VAL A 291 -7.41 25.19 10.28
C VAL A 291 -6.64 24.24 9.36
N ILE A 292 -6.34 23.02 9.85
CA ILE A 292 -5.52 22.06 9.12
C ILE A 292 -6.27 21.52 7.89
N ILE A 293 -7.56 21.21 8.03
CA ILE A 293 -8.36 20.71 6.91
C ILE A 293 -8.51 21.76 5.82
N SER A 294 -8.64 23.05 6.17
CA SER A 294 -8.69 24.15 5.20
C SER A 294 -7.40 24.23 4.37
N ILE A 295 -6.23 24.15 5.02
CA ILE A 295 -4.93 24.16 4.34
C ILE A 295 -4.79 22.93 3.44
N ILE A 296 -5.06 21.74 3.97
CA ILE A 296 -4.92 20.48 3.22
C ILE A 296 -5.88 20.46 2.02
N ASN A 297 -7.16 20.82 2.20
CA ASN A 297 -8.13 20.82 1.11
C ASN A 297 -7.79 21.87 0.05
N THR A 298 -7.30 23.06 0.43
CA THR A 298 -6.88 24.07 -0.55
C THR A 298 -5.80 23.55 -1.50
N ILE A 299 -4.89 22.72 -0.97
CA ILE A 299 -3.85 22.06 -1.77
C ILE A 299 -4.45 20.90 -2.56
N PHE A 300 -5.14 19.97 -1.90
CA PHE A 300 -5.58 18.70 -2.47
C PHE A 300 -6.74 18.84 -3.47
N ASP A 301 -7.67 19.78 -3.26
CA ASP A 301 -8.83 19.97 -4.14
C ASP A 301 -8.44 20.29 -5.56
N ARG A 302 -7.25 20.88 -5.76
CA ARG A 302 -6.73 21.21 -7.09
C ARG A 302 -6.02 20.05 -7.77
N PHE A 303 -5.75 18.99 -7.01
CA PHE A 303 -5.22 17.72 -7.49
C PHE A 303 -6.27 16.61 -7.55
N ARG A 304 -7.53 16.88 -7.20
CA ARG A 304 -8.63 15.91 -7.23
C ARG A 304 -9.07 15.64 -8.67
N ASP A 305 -9.03 14.37 -9.05
CA ASP A 305 -9.60 13.87 -10.29
C ASP A 305 -11.01 13.28 -10.06
N GLU A 306 -11.73 12.89 -11.13
CA GLU A 306 -13.02 12.17 -11.05
C GLU A 306 -12.95 10.91 -10.15
N LYS A 307 -11.76 10.31 -10.04
CA LYS A 307 -11.46 9.15 -9.20
C LYS A 307 -11.41 9.46 -7.70
N ASP A 308 -11.19 10.72 -7.33
CA ASP A 308 -11.16 11.19 -5.94
C ASP A 308 -12.49 11.83 -5.51
N SER A 309 -13.60 11.44 -6.15
CA SER A 309 -14.97 11.88 -5.83
C SER A 309 -15.50 11.31 -4.51
N GLY A 310 -14.77 10.38 -3.90
CA GLY A 310 -15.07 9.80 -2.61
C GLY A 310 -14.61 10.64 -1.42
N ILE A 311 -14.80 10.09 -0.22
CA ILE A 311 -14.34 10.67 1.04
C ILE A 311 -12.79 10.69 1.10
N LEU A 312 -12.14 9.75 0.41
CA LEU A 312 -10.69 9.60 0.37
C LEU A 312 -10.09 10.21 -0.90
N THR A 313 -8.88 10.76 -0.79
CA THR A 313 -8.04 11.12 -1.94
C THR A 313 -6.96 10.09 -2.13
N LEU A 314 -7.10 9.25 -3.15
CA LEU A 314 -6.33 8.01 -3.33
C LEU A 314 -5.36 8.08 -4.50
N SER A 315 -5.52 9.03 -5.43
CA SER A 315 -4.68 9.09 -6.65
C SER A 315 -3.18 9.05 -6.38
N HIS A 316 -2.70 9.77 -5.35
CA HIS A 316 -1.28 9.82 -4.98
C HIS A 316 -0.82 8.51 -4.31
N ILE A 317 -1.71 7.88 -3.55
CA ILE A 317 -1.46 6.57 -2.92
C ILE A 317 -1.40 5.49 -4.00
N TYR A 318 -2.29 5.51 -4.99
CA TYR A 318 -2.30 4.53 -6.08
C TYR A 318 -1.06 4.60 -6.95
N LEU A 319 -0.56 5.81 -7.26
CA LEU A 319 0.68 5.98 -8.00
C LEU A 319 1.86 5.34 -7.25
N LEU A 320 2.01 5.64 -5.96
CA LEU A 320 3.07 5.08 -5.13
C LEU A 320 2.95 3.56 -4.97
N VAL A 321 1.78 3.08 -4.57
CA VAL A 321 1.51 1.65 -4.34
C VAL A 321 1.75 0.86 -5.61
N GLY A 322 1.28 1.36 -6.76
CA GLY A 322 1.46 0.66 -8.02
C GLY A 322 2.92 0.63 -8.50
N CYS A 323 3.73 1.64 -8.20
CA CYS A 323 5.17 1.60 -8.49
C CYS A 323 5.92 0.69 -7.51
N SER A 324 5.46 0.61 -6.26
CA SER A 324 6.16 -0.11 -5.18
C SER A 324 5.74 -1.57 -5.02
N SER A 325 4.61 -1.99 -5.59
CA SER A 325 4.11 -3.34 -5.35
C SER A 325 5.10 -4.45 -5.73
N PRO A 326 5.87 -4.39 -6.83
CA PRO A 326 6.86 -5.43 -7.12
C PRO A 326 8.01 -5.42 -6.11
N LEU A 327 8.36 -4.23 -5.60
CA LEU A 327 9.40 -4.06 -4.60
C LEU A 327 8.99 -4.66 -3.25
N TRP A 328 7.76 -4.39 -2.80
CA TRP A 328 7.25 -4.85 -1.50
C TRP A 328 6.91 -6.34 -1.46
N LEU A 329 6.56 -6.92 -2.62
CA LEU A 329 6.24 -8.35 -2.72
C LEU A 329 7.51 -9.20 -2.83
N CYS A 330 8.62 -8.63 -3.28
CA CYS A 330 9.86 -9.37 -3.45
C CYS A 330 10.44 -9.85 -2.11
N ASN A 331 10.59 -11.17 -1.95
CA ASN A 331 11.17 -11.79 -0.76
C ASN A 331 12.68 -11.52 -0.58
N ASN A 332 13.43 -11.32 -1.66
CA ASN A 332 14.88 -11.10 -1.61
C ASN A 332 15.32 -10.02 -2.60
N LEU A 333 15.33 -8.78 -2.13
CA LEU A 333 15.70 -7.61 -2.93
C LEU A 333 17.11 -7.71 -3.53
N HIS A 334 18.06 -8.36 -2.85
CA HIS A 334 19.44 -8.46 -3.30
C HIS A 334 19.66 -9.38 -4.49
N HIS A 335 18.83 -10.42 -4.64
CA HIS A 335 18.95 -11.43 -5.70
C HIS A 335 17.88 -11.29 -6.78
N SER A 336 17.01 -10.29 -6.67
CA SER A 336 15.91 -10.08 -7.61
C SER A 336 16.35 -9.42 -8.91
N ASN A 337 15.71 -9.82 -10.01
CA ASN A 337 15.93 -9.20 -11.31
C ASN A 337 15.43 -7.73 -11.29
N GLN A 338 16.30 -6.78 -11.66
CA GLN A 338 15.97 -5.36 -11.74
C GLN A 338 14.75 -5.07 -12.64
N ILE A 339 14.57 -5.86 -13.70
CA ILE A 339 13.41 -5.73 -14.61
C ILE A 339 12.11 -6.08 -13.86
N SER A 340 12.15 -7.11 -13.01
CA SER A 340 11.01 -7.50 -12.18
C SER A 340 10.67 -6.39 -11.18
N LEU A 341 11.68 -5.82 -10.51
CA LEU A 341 11.48 -4.70 -9.58
C LEU A 341 10.95 -3.44 -10.28
N ALA A 342 11.37 -3.19 -11.52
CA ALA A 342 10.95 -2.02 -12.31
C ALA A 342 9.56 -2.19 -12.95
N SER A 343 8.96 -3.39 -12.90
CA SER A 343 7.70 -3.71 -13.60
C SER A 343 6.54 -2.78 -13.23
N GLY A 344 6.46 -2.31 -11.99
CA GLY A 344 5.44 -1.37 -11.52
C GLY A 344 5.55 0.00 -12.19
N ILE A 345 6.78 0.50 -12.37
CA ILE A 345 7.06 1.76 -13.06
C ILE A 345 6.78 1.61 -14.55
N MET A 346 7.17 0.47 -15.13
CA MET A 346 6.85 0.16 -16.53
C MET A 346 5.33 0.08 -16.74
N ALA A 347 4.59 -0.45 -15.77
CA ALA A 347 3.13 -0.52 -15.81
C ALA A 347 2.48 0.84 -15.86
N ILE A 348 2.88 1.72 -14.96
CA ILE A 348 2.17 2.96 -14.70
C ILE A 348 2.70 4.10 -15.54
N GLY A 349 4.02 4.18 -15.73
CA GLY A 349 4.67 5.24 -16.51
C GLY A 349 4.69 4.94 -18.01
N ILE A 350 5.31 3.84 -18.41
CA ILE A 350 5.52 3.50 -19.83
C ILE A 350 4.21 3.04 -20.47
N GLY A 351 3.46 2.17 -19.78
CA GLY A 351 2.17 1.65 -20.24
C GLY A 351 1.15 2.75 -20.52
N ASP A 352 1.02 3.76 -19.66
CA ASP A 352 0.08 4.88 -19.87
C ASP A 352 0.56 5.81 -21.01
N THR A 353 1.87 5.99 -21.15
CA THR A 353 2.46 6.79 -22.23
C THR A 353 2.22 6.13 -23.59
N ILE A 354 2.50 4.83 -23.73
CA ILE A 354 2.24 4.07 -24.96
C ILE A 354 0.74 4.05 -25.27
N ALA A 355 -0.11 3.82 -24.27
CA ALA A 355 -1.56 3.85 -24.43
C ALA A 355 -2.04 5.20 -24.97
N SER A 356 -1.47 6.29 -24.45
CA SER A 356 -1.80 7.65 -24.85
C SER A 356 -1.30 7.95 -26.27
N VAL A 357 -0.06 7.59 -26.61
CA VAL A 357 0.50 7.84 -27.95
C VAL A 357 -0.29 7.06 -28.99
N VAL A 358 -0.40 5.74 -28.84
CA VAL A 358 -1.13 4.88 -29.78
C VAL A 358 -2.61 5.24 -29.84
N GLY A 359 -3.19 5.59 -28.68
CA GLY A 359 -4.59 5.98 -28.60
C GLY A 359 -4.89 7.31 -29.30
N ILE A 360 -3.96 8.26 -29.31
CA ILE A 360 -4.08 9.54 -30.04
C ILE A 360 -3.80 9.34 -31.53
N THR A 361 -2.76 8.58 -31.89
CA THR A 361 -2.31 8.45 -33.28
C THR A 361 -3.16 7.49 -34.10
N TYR A 362 -3.67 6.42 -33.50
CA TYR A 362 -4.35 5.33 -34.22
C TYR A 362 -5.73 4.98 -33.65
N GLY A 363 -6.14 5.57 -32.53
CA GLY A 363 -7.35 5.17 -31.82
C GLY A 363 -8.64 5.78 -32.39
N ASN A 364 -9.38 5.02 -33.20
CA ASN A 364 -10.63 5.48 -33.80
C ASN A 364 -11.90 5.18 -32.96
N ARG A 365 -11.83 4.21 -32.04
CA ARG A 365 -12.98 3.80 -31.19
C ARG A 365 -12.67 4.01 -29.71
N ARG A 366 -13.55 4.72 -29.01
CA ARG A 366 -13.42 5.06 -27.58
C ARG A 366 -14.29 4.15 -26.71
N TRP A 367 -13.83 3.91 -25.48
CA TRP A 367 -14.63 3.24 -24.47
C TRP A 367 -15.85 4.09 -24.08
N PRO A 368 -17.01 3.49 -23.81
CA PRO A 368 -18.20 4.22 -23.36
C PRO A 368 -17.88 5.06 -22.12
N LYS A 369 -18.26 6.35 -22.15
CA LYS A 369 -18.01 7.32 -21.06
C LYS A 369 -16.53 7.52 -20.70
N SER A 370 -15.61 7.23 -21.61
CA SER A 370 -14.18 7.46 -21.39
C SER A 370 -13.53 8.16 -22.58
N ARG A 371 -12.45 8.89 -22.31
CA ARG A 371 -11.57 9.43 -23.36
C ARG A 371 -10.57 8.39 -23.88
N LYS A 372 -10.49 7.21 -23.25
CA LYS A 372 -9.57 6.13 -23.64
C LYS A 372 -10.06 5.39 -24.89
N THR A 373 -9.15 4.98 -25.75
CA THR A 373 -9.45 4.18 -26.95
C THR A 373 -9.18 2.70 -26.72
N TYR A 374 -9.95 1.84 -27.41
CA TYR A 374 -9.73 0.39 -27.36
C TYR A 374 -8.29 0.05 -27.78
N LEU A 375 -7.84 0.67 -28.87
CA LEU A 375 -6.51 0.44 -29.45
C LEU A 375 -5.38 0.86 -28.50
N GLY A 376 -5.49 2.04 -27.87
CA GLY A 376 -4.52 2.48 -26.87
C GLY A 376 -4.48 1.56 -25.65
N THR A 377 -5.64 1.05 -25.21
CA THR A 377 -5.72 0.09 -24.10
C THR A 377 -5.02 -1.24 -24.46
N PHE A 378 -5.22 -1.72 -25.69
CA PHE A 378 -4.60 -2.95 -26.18
C PHE A 378 -3.08 -2.81 -26.34
N ALA A 379 -2.60 -1.69 -26.88
CA ALA A 379 -1.17 -1.43 -27.04
C ALA A 379 -0.42 -1.38 -25.70
N SER A 380 -1.05 -0.81 -24.67
CA SER A 380 -0.53 -0.85 -23.29
C SER A 380 -0.33 -2.28 -22.78
N HIS A 381 -1.26 -3.17 -23.11
CA HIS A 381 -1.22 -4.57 -22.69
C HIS A 381 -0.19 -5.40 -23.46
N GLN A 382 -0.04 -5.19 -24.78
CA GLN A 382 0.98 -5.88 -25.58
C GLN A 382 2.41 -5.52 -25.17
N ASN A 383 2.65 -4.28 -24.71
CA ASN A 383 3.96 -3.88 -24.19
C ASN A 383 4.42 -4.79 -23.03
N PHE A 384 3.49 -5.22 -22.16
CA PHE A 384 3.83 -6.15 -21.08
C PHE A 384 4.29 -7.52 -21.59
N ASN A 385 3.68 -8.02 -22.66
CA ASN A 385 4.02 -9.34 -23.20
C ASN A 385 5.34 -9.32 -23.97
N LEU A 386 5.70 -8.19 -24.60
CA LEU A 386 6.97 -8.03 -25.31
C LEU A 386 8.18 -7.86 -24.38
N ILE A 387 7.96 -7.40 -23.14
CA ILE A 387 9.03 -7.24 -22.14
C ILE A 387 9.27 -8.54 -21.36
N HIS A 388 8.27 -9.44 -21.32
CA HIS A 388 8.38 -10.75 -20.68
C HIS A 388 9.06 -11.81 -21.55
N HIS A 389 9.21 -11.56 -22.86
CA HIS A 389 10.02 -12.33 -23.79
C HIS A 389 11.40 -11.71 -23.92
#